data_AF-A0A527W535-F1
#
_entry.id   AF-A0A527W535-F1
#
_cell.length_a   1.000
_cell.length_b   1.000
_cell.length_c   1.000
_cell.angle_alpha   90.00
_cell.angle_beta   90.00
_cell.angle_gamma   90.00
#
_symmetry.space_group_name_H-M   'P 1'
#
loop_
_entity.id
_entity.type
_entity.pdbx_description
1 polymer ?
#
loop_
_entity_poly.entity_id
_entity_poly.type
_entity_poly.pdbx_seq_one_letter_code
_entity_poly.pdbx_strand_id
1 'polypeptide(L)'
;QAIGITPVLDLPGVGKNLQDHVDGMITVRSRSSRTLGLSIANLPRMAAAPFQYFARRKGMLTTNYVEAGGFAKTRYANGLPDIQFHFVPGYRSHRGRLIEYGHGYAIHTCVLRPKSVGEIRLSRNGARRDVLIDHRFFTREDDAMVLVEGIKIARRIFASPEFDAVRGKEMLPGKDISSDDEILAYLRAEALTVYHPVGTCKMGMDDMAVVDPATLKVRGVDGLRVADASVMPKLIGGNTNAPSMMIGQKASEMILGRGANGER
;
A
#
# COMPACT_ATOMS: atom_id res chain seq x y z
N GLN A 1 -19.39 -24.55 8.02
CA GLN A 1 -20.77 -25.10 8.01
C GLN A 1 -21.82 -24.09 7.54
N ALA A 2 -21.91 -22.89 8.13
CA ALA A 2 -22.90 -21.86 7.77
C ALA A 2 -22.99 -21.49 6.27
N ILE A 3 -21.89 -21.67 5.52
CA ILE A 3 -21.80 -21.40 4.08
C ILE A 3 -21.84 -22.66 3.20
N GLY A 4 -22.30 -23.80 3.73
CA GLY A 4 -22.37 -25.07 2.98
C GLY A 4 -21.01 -25.62 2.58
N ILE A 5 -20.02 -25.50 3.47
CA ILE A 5 -18.70 -26.14 3.37
C ILE A 5 -18.50 -26.99 4.62
N THR A 6 -18.17 -28.27 4.41
CA THR A 6 -17.80 -29.22 5.46
C THR A 6 -16.37 -28.91 5.91
N PRO A 7 -16.16 -28.52 7.19
CA PRO A 7 -14.81 -28.28 7.70
C PRO A 7 -13.99 -29.57 7.68
N VAL A 8 -12.78 -29.52 7.13
CA VAL A 8 -11.78 -30.61 7.22
C VAL A 8 -10.91 -30.42 8.47
N LEU A 9 -10.55 -29.17 8.74
CA LEU A 9 -9.80 -28.76 9.92
C LEU A 9 -10.31 -27.38 10.35
N ASP A 10 -10.44 -27.18 11.66
CA ASP A 10 -10.76 -25.86 12.22
C ASP A 10 -9.47 -25.11 12.56
N LEU A 11 -9.13 -24.12 11.73
CA LEU A 11 -8.04 -23.18 11.96
C LEU A 11 -8.63 -21.76 12.06
N PRO A 12 -8.97 -21.28 13.26
CA PRO A 12 -9.70 -20.03 13.43
C PRO A 12 -8.91 -18.78 13.00
N GLY A 13 -7.59 -18.91 12.83
CA GLY A 13 -6.72 -17.85 12.30
C GLY A 13 -6.84 -17.60 10.80
N VAL A 14 -7.36 -18.55 10.01
CA VAL A 14 -7.43 -18.42 8.54
C VAL A 14 -8.34 -17.25 8.16
N GLY A 15 -7.80 -16.33 7.37
CA GLY A 15 -8.48 -15.11 6.94
C GLY A 15 -8.52 -13.99 7.98
N LYS A 16 -8.08 -14.22 9.23
CA LYS A 16 -7.95 -13.16 10.25
C LYS A 16 -6.66 -12.39 10.07
N ASN A 17 -6.42 -11.38 10.89
CA ASN A 17 -5.13 -10.66 10.89
C ASN A 17 -4.78 -9.98 9.55
N LEU A 18 -5.77 -9.55 8.76
CA LEU A 18 -5.53 -8.77 7.55
C LEU A 18 -4.97 -7.41 7.95
N GLN A 19 -3.69 -7.18 7.65
CA GLN A 19 -3.03 -5.91 7.88
C GLN A 19 -2.65 -5.31 6.52
N ASP A 20 -2.85 -4.00 6.37
CA ASP A 20 -2.50 -3.29 5.15
C ASP A 20 -2.17 -1.83 5.48
N HIS A 21 -1.34 -1.21 4.66
CA HIS A 21 -1.05 0.21 4.76
C HIS A 21 -2.26 1.01 4.26
N VAL A 22 -2.79 1.89 5.09
CA VAL A 22 -3.83 2.86 4.72
C VAL A 22 -3.17 4.16 4.27
N ASP A 23 -3.67 4.74 3.17
CA ASP A 23 -3.07 5.87 2.48
C ASP A 23 -4.03 7.05 2.32
N GLY A 24 -3.48 8.25 2.47
CA GLY A 24 -4.12 9.52 2.13
C GLY A 24 -3.29 10.26 1.09
N MET A 25 -3.94 11.07 0.25
CA MET A 25 -3.29 11.70 -0.90
C MET A 25 -3.49 13.22 -0.91
N ILE A 26 -2.41 13.96 -1.17
CA ILE A 26 -2.51 15.36 -1.59
C ILE A 26 -2.25 15.41 -3.09
N THR A 27 -3.16 16.03 -3.86
CA THR A 27 -2.95 16.25 -5.30
C THR A 27 -3.05 17.73 -5.63
N VAL A 28 -2.07 18.23 -6.37
CA VAL A 28 -1.93 19.64 -6.74
C VAL A 28 -1.96 19.75 -8.26
N ARG A 29 -2.81 20.64 -8.77
CA ARG A 29 -2.84 20.98 -10.19
C ARG A 29 -1.89 22.14 -10.48
N SER A 30 -0.89 21.91 -11.32
CA SER A 30 0.12 22.89 -11.71
C SER A 30 -0.11 23.38 -13.14
N ARG A 31 0.31 24.62 -13.43
CA ARG A 31 0.42 25.14 -14.81
C ARG A 31 1.77 24.82 -15.44
N SER A 32 2.72 24.32 -14.68
CA SER A 32 4.08 24.03 -15.14
C SER A 32 4.13 22.73 -15.93
N SER A 33 4.73 22.76 -17.13
CA SER A 33 4.98 21.57 -17.95
C SER A 33 6.20 20.76 -17.48
N ARG A 34 6.85 21.16 -16.38
CA ARG A 34 7.95 20.40 -15.77
C ARG A 34 7.50 19.08 -15.17
N THR A 35 6.22 18.95 -14.82
CA THR A 35 5.65 17.69 -14.31
C THR A 35 5.23 16.80 -15.47
N LEU A 36 5.18 15.49 -15.23
CA LEU A 36 4.49 14.54 -16.09
C LEU A 36 3.01 14.96 -16.22
N GLY A 37 2.51 14.96 -17.45
CA GLY A 37 1.16 15.44 -17.72
C GLY A 37 0.81 15.39 -19.19
N LEU A 38 -0.49 15.35 -19.46
CA LEU A 38 -1.05 15.39 -20.80
C LEU A 38 -1.40 16.84 -21.16
N SER A 39 -0.72 17.38 -22.16
CA SER A 39 -1.01 18.70 -22.72
C SER A 39 -0.60 18.77 -24.19
N ILE A 40 -1.15 19.75 -24.91
CA ILE A 40 -0.76 20.02 -26.30
C ILE A 40 0.77 20.23 -26.40
N ALA A 41 1.34 20.99 -25.47
CA ALA A 41 2.78 21.26 -25.43
C ALA A 41 3.63 19.98 -25.22
N ASN A 42 3.12 18.97 -24.51
CA ASN A 42 3.85 17.73 -24.24
C ASN A 42 3.56 16.61 -25.27
N LEU A 43 2.60 16.81 -26.17
CA LEU A 43 2.17 15.80 -27.14
C LEU A 43 3.31 15.30 -28.05
N PRO A 44 4.22 16.15 -28.57
CA PRO A 44 5.37 15.68 -29.34
C PRO A 44 6.29 14.75 -28.55
N ARG A 45 6.53 15.07 -27.26
CA ARG A 45 7.37 14.23 -26.37
C ARG A 45 6.70 12.89 -26.09
N MET A 46 5.38 12.88 -25.91
CA MET A 46 4.61 11.65 -25.73
C MET A 46 4.63 10.78 -27.00
N ALA A 47 4.42 11.38 -28.17
CA ALA A 47 4.48 10.65 -29.46
C ALA A 47 5.88 10.07 -29.73
N ALA A 48 6.95 10.75 -29.32
CA ALA A 48 8.32 10.26 -29.43
C ALA A 48 8.68 9.16 -28.41
N ALA A 49 7.90 8.98 -27.33
CA ALA A 49 8.27 8.13 -26.20
C ALA A 49 8.43 6.64 -26.57
N PRO A 50 7.55 6.01 -27.38
CA PRO A 50 7.75 4.62 -27.83
C PRO A 50 9.05 4.46 -28.60
N PHE A 51 9.37 5.39 -29.51
CA PHE A 51 10.60 5.34 -30.30
C PHE A 51 11.86 5.46 -29.44
N GLN A 52 11.85 6.39 -28.47
CA GLN A 52 12.95 6.53 -27.50
C GLN A 52 13.15 5.26 -26.67
N TYR A 53 12.05 4.64 -26.24
CA TYR A 53 12.10 3.40 -25.48
C TYR A 53 12.64 2.24 -26.31
N PHE A 54 12.13 2.02 -27.53
CA PHE A 54 12.58 0.91 -28.36
C PHE A 54 14.04 1.07 -28.82
N ALA A 55 14.46 2.28 -29.17
CA ALA A 55 15.81 2.52 -29.65
C ALA A 55 16.86 2.56 -28.53
N ARG A 56 16.52 3.06 -27.33
CA ARG A 56 17.51 3.39 -26.29
C ARG A 56 17.17 2.89 -24.89
N ARG A 57 16.00 2.29 -24.68
CA ARG A 57 15.48 1.90 -23.35
C ARG A 57 15.48 3.09 -22.37
N LYS A 58 15.11 4.27 -22.86
CA LYS A 58 15.06 5.54 -22.11
C LYS A 58 13.74 6.26 -22.35
N GLY A 59 13.42 7.22 -21.49
CA GLY A 59 12.28 8.14 -21.63
C GLY A 59 11.12 7.78 -20.71
N MET A 60 9.99 8.46 -20.87
CA MET A 60 8.87 8.39 -19.92
C MET A 60 8.18 7.00 -19.82
N LEU A 61 8.49 6.06 -20.71
CA LEU A 61 8.00 4.69 -20.62
C LEU A 61 8.84 3.79 -19.70
N THR A 62 9.92 4.31 -19.10
CA THR A 62 10.79 3.57 -18.17
C THR A 62 10.50 3.88 -16.70
N THR A 63 9.41 4.58 -16.38
CA THR A 63 9.03 4.95 -15.02
C THR A 63 7.73 4.29 -14.59
N ASN A 64 7.62 4.03 -13.29
CA ASN A 64 6.38 3.64 -12.61
C ASN A 64 5.60 4.86 -12.05
N TYR A 65 6.04 6.08 -12.37
CA TYR A 65 5.52 7.39 -11.94
C TYR A 65 5.82 7.81 -10.50
N VAL A 66 6.29 6.91 -9.63
CA VAL A 66 6.70 7.25 -8.26
C VAL A 66 8.20 7.52 -8.27
N GLU A 67 8.57 8.79 -8.34
CA GLU A 67 9.97 9.20 -8.64
C GLU A 67 10.77 9.56 -7.38
N ALA A 68 10.08 9.82 -6.27
CA ALA A 68 10.72 10.09 -4.99
C ALA A 68 9.84 9.59 -3.85
N GLY A 69 10.42 9.47 -2.67
CA GLY A 69 9.71 9.08 -1.47
C GLY A 69 10.48 9.49 -0.23
N GLY A 70 9.92 9.17 0.92
CA GLY A 70 10.54 9.49 2.19
C GLY A 70 9.86 8.78 3.34
N PHE A 71 10.55 8.73 4.47
CA PHE A 71 10.01 8.19 5.71
C PHE A 71 10.06 9.29 6.76
N ALA A 72 8.96 9.45 7.51
CA ALA A 72 8.88 10.45 8.56
C ALA A 72 8.31 9.87 9.85
N LYS A 73 8.66 10.54 10.95
CA LYS A 73 8.09 10.31 12.26
C LYS A 73 7.03 11.38 12.51
N THR A 74 5.82 10.95 12.82
CA THR A 74 4.83 11.82 13.45
C THR A 74 5.12 11.94 14.95
N ARG A 75 4.36 12.80 15.64
CA ARG A 75 4.39 12.88 17.11
C ARG A 75 3.95 11.59 17.82
N TYR A 76 3.31 10.67 17.11
CA TYR A 76 2.86 9.37 17.65
C TYR A 76 3.87 8.23 17.40
N ALA A 77 4.98 8.53 16.71
CA ALA A 77 5.98 7.53 16.37
C ALA A 77 6.72 7.01 17.61
N ASN A 78 6.86 5.68 17.71
CA ASN A 78 7.65 5.04 18.77
C ASN A 78 9.04 4.62 18.25
N GLY A 79 9.93 5.59 18.07
CA GLY A 79 11.34 5.35 17.69
C GLY A 79 11.63 5.10 16.21
N LEU A 80 10.69 4.54 15.45
CA LEU A 80 10.79 4.29 14.00
C LEU A 80 9.83 5.18 13.20
N PRO A 81 10.13 5.53 11.93
CA PRO A 81 9.20 6.26 11.06
C PRO A 81 7.88 5.52 10.91
N ASP A 82 6.76 6.18 11.15
CA ASP A 82 5.39 5.66 11.10
C ASP A 82 4.62 6.11 9.86
N ILE A 83 5.20 7.00 9.06
CA ILE A 83 4.69 7.44 7.75
C ILE A 83 5.71 7.17 6.65
N GLN A 84 5.22 6.72 5.49
CA GLN A 84 5.95 6.69 4.22
C GLN A 84 5.26 7.58 3.19
N PHE A 85 6.06 8.33 2.45
CA PHE A 85 5.63 9.17 1.35
C PHE A 85 6.00 8.57 0.00
N HIS A 86 5.09 8.67 -0.97
CA HIS A 86 5.35 8.35 -2.37
C HIS A 86 4.99 9.56 -3.22
N PHE A 87 5.99 10.21 -3.81
CA PHE A 87 5.83 11.39 -4.63
C PHE A 87 5.68 11.02 -6.11
N VAL A 88 4.65 11.57 -6.72
CA VAL A 88 4.34 11.42 -8.14
C VAL A 88 4.41 12.81 -8.78
N PRO A 89 5.37 13.09 -9.68
CA PRO A 89 5.44 14.36 -10.39
C PRO A 89 4.44 14.38 -11.55
N GLY A 90 3.19 13.99 -11.30
CA GLY A 90 2.10 13.99 -12.26
C GLY A 90 0.75 14.22 -11.59
N TYR A 91 -0.21 14.77 -12.35
CA TYR A 91 -1.52 15.08 -11.81
C TYR A 91 -2.36 13.81 -11.62
N ARG A 92 -2.63 13.46 -10.36
CA ARG A 92 -3.58 12.40 -10.01
C ARG A 92 -4.99 12.96 -9.94
N SER A 93 -5.91 12.28 -10.63
CA SER A 93 -7.32 12.68 -10.70
C SER A 93 -7.97 12.60 -9.33
N HIS A 94 -8.54 13.71 -8.86
CA HIS A 94 -9.45 13.72 -7.70
C HIS A 94 -10.84 13.12 -8.04
N ARG A 95 -11.07 12.72 -9.30
CA ARG A 95 -12.35 12.16 -9.79
C ARG A 95 -12.23 10.69 -10.18
N GLY A 96 -11.13 10.03 -9.79
CA GLY A 96 -10.87 8.64 -10.13
C GLY A 96 -10.66 8.36 -11.63
N ARG A 97 -10.37 9.39 -12.45
CA ARG A 97 -10.11 9.19 -13.88
C ARG A 97 -8.73 8.59 -14.10
N LEU A 98 -8.65 7.61 -15.00
CA LEU A 98 -7.39 6.97 -15.38
C LEU A 98 -6.42 7.95 -16.07
N ILE A 99 -6.95 8.85 -16.89
CA ILE A 99 -6.20 9.87 -17.62
C ILE A 99 -6.88 11.21 -17.38
N GLU A 100 -6.10 12.22 -17.02
CA GLU A 100 -6.59 13.58 -16.87
C GLU A 100 -5.70 14.59 -17.60
N TYR A 101 -6.34 15.54 -18.28
CA TYR A 101 -5.65 16.61 -18.98
C TYR A 101 -5.05 17.62 -18.01
N GLY A 102 -3.80 17.96 -18.20
CA GLY A 102 -3.06 18.94 -17.43
C GLY A 102 -1.82 18.38 -16.75
N HIS A 103 -1.27 19.23 -15.88
CA HIS A 103 -0.03 19.01 -15.15
C HIS A 103 -0.28 19.19 -13.66
N GLY A 104 0.64 18.68 -12.84
CA GLY A 104 0.47 18.61 -11.40
C GLY A 104 1.39 17.59 -10.78
N TYR A 105 1.23 17.40 -9.48
CA TYR A 105 1.97 16.44 -8.70
C TYR A 105 1.11 15.98 -7.53
N ALA A 106 1.45 14.83 -6.99
CA ALA A 106 0.79 14.26 -5.83
C ALA A 106 1.80 13.66 -4.87
N ILE A 107 1.41 13.57 -3.61
CA ILE A 107 2.13 12.81 -2.60
C ILE A 107 1.11 11.93 -1.89
N HIS A 108 1.36 10.63 -1.97
CA HIS A 108 0.68 9.61 -1.18
C HIS A 108 1.39 9.49 0.16
N THR A 109 0.62 9.34 1.22
CA THR A 109 1.06 9.30 2.60
C THR A 109 0.43 8.08 3.25
N CYS A 110 1.22 7.07 3.59
CA CYS A 110 0.69 5.84 4.17
C CYS A 110 1.20 5.59 5.59
N VAL A 111 0.31 5.03 6.43
CA VAL A 111 0.63 4.59 7.79
C VAL A 111 1.37 3.28 7.72
N LEU A 112 2.59 3.22 8.25
CA LEU A 112 3.50 2.06 8.13
C LEU A 112 3.28 0.95 9.14
N ARG A 113 2.65 1.26 10.29
CA ARG A 113 2.43 0.31 11.38
C ARG A 113 1.02 0.47 11.95
N PRO A 114 -0.02 0.28 11.11
CA PRO A 114 -1.40 0.39 11.55
C PRO A 114 -1.71 -0.66 12.62
N LYS A 115 -2.54 -0.28 13.58
CA LYS A 115 -3.04 -1.13 14.66
C LYS A 115 -4.41 -1.73 14.33
N SER A 116 -5.13 -1.13 13.38
CA SER A 116 -6.36 -1.68 12.81
C SER A 116 -6.07 -2.97 12.08
N VAL A 117 -6.88 -3.98 12.33
CA VAL A 117 -6.71 -5.33 11.78
C VAL A 117 -8.04 -5.81 11.24
N GLY A 118 -8.04 -6.17 9.96
CA GLY A 118 -9.18 -6.64 9.22
C GLY A 118 -9.30 -8.17 9.16
N GLU A 119 -10.16 -8.62 8.26
CA GLU A 119 -10.34 -10.02 7.93
C GLU A 119 -10.80 -10.25 6.49
N ILE A 120 -10.55 -11.46 6.01
CA ILE A 120 -11.11 -12.04 4.79
C ILE A 120 -11.97 -13.22 5.21
N ARG A 121 -13.21 -13.25 4.73
CA ARG A 121 -14.17 -14.31 5.04
C ARG A 121 -14.97 -14.68 3.81
N LEU A 122 -15.48 -15.91 3.80
CA LEU A 122 -16.40 -16.36 2.77
C LEU A 122 -17.84 -16.08 3.18
N SER A 123 -18.67 -15.70 2.21
CA SER A 123 -20.12 -15.70 2.33
C SER A 123 -20.76 -16.53 1.23
N ARG A 124 -22.05 -16.82 1.38
CA ARG A 124 -22.83 -17.56 0.39
C ARG A 124 -24.08 -16.75 0.04
N ASN A 125 -24.27 -16.53 -1.26
CA ASN A 125 -25.48 -15.96 -1.82
C ASN A 125 -26.07 -16.95 -2.83
N GLY A 126 -27.07 -17.73 -2.40
CA GLY A 126 -27.62 -18.84 -3.18
C GLY A 126 -26.57 -19.92 -3.50
N ALA A 127 -26.31 -20.15 -4.78
CA ALA A 127 -25.28 -21.09 -5.23
C ALA A 127 -23.86 -20.48 -5.29
N ARG A 128 -23.76 -19.14 -5.26
CA ARG A 128 -22.49 -18.42 -5.37
C ARG A 128 -21.84 -18.29 -4.00
N ARG A 129 -20.53 -18.45 -3.95
CA ARG A 129 -19.69 -18.14 -2.79
C ARG A 129 -18.88 -16.89 -3.12
N ASP A 130 -18.94 -15.90 -2.24
CA ASP A 130 -18.25 -14.62 -2.39
C ASP A 130 -17.16 -14.49 -1.34
N VAL A 131 -16.12 -13.73 -1.69
CA VAL A 131 -15.06 -13.31 -0.78
C VAL A 131 -15.42 -11.93 -0.25
N LEU A 132 -15.52 -11.81 1.07
CA LEU A 132 -15.72 -10.55 1.76
C LEU A 132 -14.39 -10.14 2.35
N ILE A 133 -13.90 -8.98 1.91
CA ILE A 133 -12.66 -8.37 2.38
C ILE A 133 -13.05 -7.14 3.20
N ASP A 134 -12.72 -7.16 4.48
CA ASP A 134 -12.94 -6.05 5.39
C ASP A 134 -11.60 -5.63 5.99
N HIS A 135 -11.03 -4.53 5.49
CA HIS A 135 -9.76 -3.99 6.00
C HIS A 135 -9.87 -3.44 7.42
N ARG A 136 -11.08 -3.04 7.85
CA ARG A 136 -11.33 -2.37 9.13
C ARG A 136 -10.42 -1.16 9.38
N PHE A 137 -10.08 -0.42 8.32
CA PHE A 137 -9.30 0.81 8.44
C PHE A 137 -9.95 1.77 9.44
N PHE A 138 -9.11 2.40 10.26
CA PHE A 138 -9.50 3.34 11.31
C PHE A 138 -10.41 2.78 12.42
N THR A 139 -10.53 1.46 12.57
CA THR A 139 -11.11 0.88 13.80
C THR A 139 -10.27 1.19 15.04
N ARG A 140 -8.98 1.51 14.85
CA ARG A 140 -8.13 2.17 15.84
C ARG A 140 -7.93 3.63 15.46
N GLU A 141 -8.36 4.52 16.34
CA GLU A 141 -8.27 5.98 16.13
C GLU A 141 -6.82 6.46 15.96
N ASP A 142 -5.88 5.84 16.66
CA ASP A 142 -4.44 6.14 16.53
C ASP A 142 -3.94 6.11 15.07
N ASP A 143 -4.43 5.17 14.26
CA ASP A 143 -4.02 5.04 12.86
C ASP A 143 -4.47 6.25 12.04
N ALA A 144 -5.69 6.73 12.33
CA ALA A 144 -6.25 7.88 11.67
C ALA A 144 -5.47 9.15 12.05
N MET A 145 -5.11 9.30 13.33
CA MET A 145 -4.34 10.44 13.81
C MET A 145 -2.91 10.47 13.28
N VAL A 146 -2.26 9.31 13.11
CA VAL A 146 -0.97 9.21 12.42
C VAL A 146 -1.09 9.72 10.99
N LEU A 147 -2.15 9.32 10.27
CA LEU A 147 -2.36 9.75 8.88
C LEU A 147 -2.70 11.23 8.76
N VAL A 148 -3.51 11.79 9.67
CA VAL A 148 -3.77 13.24 9.76
C VAL A 148 -2.47 14.02 9.90
N GLU A 149 -1.57 13.61 10.81
CA GLU A 149 -0.25 14.22 10.95
C GLU A 149 0.62 14.05 9.70
N GLY A 150 0.54 12.90 9.05
CA GLY A 150 1.17 12.64 7.76
C GLY A 150 0.76 13.66 6.69
N ILE A 151 -0.54 13.94 6.55
CA ILE A 151 -1.06 14.96 5.62
C ILE A 151 -0.50 16.35 5.95
N LYS A 152 -0.42 16.73 7.24
CA LYS A 152 0.18 18.01 7.63
C LYS A 152 1.67 18.09 7.31
N ILE A 153 2.42 17.01 7.51
CA ILE A 153 3.83 16.92 7.11
C ILE A 153 3.96 17.09 5.59
N ALA A 154 3.15 16.36 4.81
CA ALA A 154 3.14 16.45 3.36
C ALA A 154 2.84 17.87 2.85
N ARG A 155 1.88 18.58 3.48
CA ARG A 155 1.62 20.00 3.19
C ARG A 155 2.82 20.89 3.47
N ARG A 156 3.54 20.67 4.58
CA ARG A 156 4.78 21.42 4.87
C ARG A 156 5.86 21.18 3.81
N ILE A 157 5.98 19.94 3.31
CA ILE A 157 6.90 19.62 2.20
C ILE A 157 6.49 20.41 0.95
N PHE A 158 5.21 20.41 0.56
CA PHE A 158 4.75 21.15 -0.62
C PHE A 158 4.76 22.69 -0.44
N ALA A 159 4.77 23.18 0.80
CA ALA A 159 4.91 24.59 1.10
C ALA A 159 6.36 25.10 0.96
N SER A 160 7.34 24.21 0.82
CA SER A 160 8.75 24.59 0.74
C SER A 160 9.06 25.39 -0.55
N PRO A 161 10.10 26.25 -0.55
CA PRO A 161 10.47 27.08 -1.71
C PRO A 161 10.82 26.28 -2.97
N GLU A 162 11.27 25.03 -2.82
CA GLU A 162 11.63 24.14 -3.93
C GLU A 162 10.43 23.85 -4.86
N PHE A 163 9.21 24.00 -4.35
CA PHE A 163 7.98 23.83 -5.14
C PHE A 163 7.52 25.09 -5.86
N ASP A 164 8.15 26.27 -5.67
CA ASP A 164 7.66 27.54 -6.23
C ASP A 164 7.53 27.53 -7.76
N ALA A 165 8.50 26.92 -8.45
CA ALA A 165 8.49 26.83 -9.92
C ALA A 165 7.39 25.90 -10.48
N VAL A 166 6.75 25.09 -9.63
CA VAL A 166 5.69 24.16 -10.01
C VAL A 166 4.41 24.36 -9.20
N ARG A 167 4.36 25.34 -8.28
CA ARG A 167 3.26 25.57 -7.35
C ARG A 167 1.92 25.70 -8.09
N GLY A 168 0.86 25.26 -7.44
CA GLY A 168 -0.44 25.11 -8.06
C GLY A 168 -1.59 25.10 -7.06
N LYS A 169 -2.78 24.76 -7.54
CA LYS A 169 -3.98 24.63 -6.72
C LYS A 169 -4.03 23.25 -6.10
N GLU A 170 -4.05 23.16 -4.77
CA GLU A 170 -4.39 21.92 -4.07
C GLU A 170 -5.84 21.53 -4.41
N MET A 171 -6.01 20.33 -4.95
CA MET A 171 -7.31 19.80 -5.38
C MET A 171 -7.92 18.87 -4.34
N LEU A 172 -7.09 18.07 -3.65
CA LEU A 172 -7.44 17.27 -2.48
C LEU A 172 -6.31 17.36 -1.44
N PRO A 173 -6.62 17.39 -0.14
CA PRO A 173 -7.95 17.61 0.46
C PRO A 173 -8.59 18.95 0.06
N GLY A 174 -7.77 19.91 -0.36
CA GLY A 174 -8.18 21.28 -0.65
C GLY A 174 -7.70 22.20 0.45
N LYS A 175 -7.28 23.41 0.07
CA LYS A 175 -6.60 24.37 0.95
C LYS A 175 -7.42 24.79 2.20
N ASP A 176 -8.75 24.69 2.14
CA ASP A 176 -9.65 25.16 3.19
C ASP A 176 -9.90 24.08 4.26
N ILE A 177 -9.57 22.81 3.98
CA ILE A 177 -9.61 21.70 4.94
C ILE A 177 -8.33 21.76 5.77
N SER A 178 -8.37 22.19 7.04
CA SER A 178 -7.15 22.54 7.79
C SER A 178 -7.09 21.99 9.21
N SER A 179 -8.23 21.84 9.88
CA SER A 179 -8.30 21.23 11.21
C SER A 179 -8.14 19.71 11.16
N ASP A 180 -7.76 19.11 12.30
CA ASP A 180 -7.59 17.66 12.43
C ASP A 180 -8.88 16.91 12.07
N ASP A 181 -10.04 17.43 12.51
CA ASP A 181 -11.35 16.84 12.25
C ASP A 181 -11.74 16.91 10.76
N GLU A 182 -11.46 18.04 10.10
CA GLU A 182 -11.71 18.19 8.66
C GLU A 182 -10.82 17.27 7.83
N ILE A 183 -9.53 17.17 8.18
CA ILE A 183 -8.60 16.25 7.52
C ILE A 183 -9.04 14.80 7.76
N LEU A 184 -9.44 14.46 8.98
CA LEU A 184 -9.95 13.13 9.31
C LEU A 184 -11.21 12.78 8.53
N ALA A 185 -12.15 13.72 8.39
CA ALA A 185 -13.35 13.54 7.59
C ALA A 185 -13.00 13.27 6.12
N TYR A 186 -12.05 14.03 5.56
CA TYR A 186 -11.50 13.78 4.23
C TYR A 186 -10.89 12.36 4.12
N LEU A 187 -10.05 11.95 5.08
CA LEU A 187 -9.42 10.64 5.08
C LEU A 187 -10.44 9.50 5.21
N ARG A 188 -11.51 9.65 5.99
CA ARG A 188 -12.57 8.64 6.05
C ARG A 188 -13.32 8.47 4.73
N ALA A 189 -13.40 9.51 3.92
CA ALA A 189 -14.05 9.47 2.61
C ALA A 189 -13.13 8.91 1.51
N GLU A 190 -11.82 9.18 1.59
CA GLU A 190 -10.91 9.01 0.46
C GLU A 190 -9.74 8.06 0.71
N ALA A 191 -9.50 7.64 1.97
CA ALA A 191 -8.37 6.77 2.27
C ALA A 191 -8.59 5.36 1.71
N LEU A 192 -7.52 4.80 1.16
CA LEU A 192 -7.55 3.52 0.46
C LEU A 192 -6.33 2.67 0.84
N THR A 193 -6.40 1.40 0.47
CA THR A 193 -5.23 0.51 0.49
C THR A 193 -4.18 0.97 -0.52
N VAL A 194 -2.90 0.78 -0.20
CA VAL A 194 -1.78 0.84 -1.16
C VAL A 194 -1.36 -0.54 -1.68
N TYR A 195 -2.26 -1.52 -1.57
CA TYR A 195 -2.07 -2.89 -2.02
C TYR A 195 -0.90 -3.59 -1.32
N HIS A 196 -0.78 -3.40 -0.01
CA HIS A 196 0.18 -4.10 0.85
C HIS A 196 -0.49 -5.08 1.84
N PRO A 197 -1.52 -5.87 1.46
CA PRO A 197 -2.20 -6.77 2.39
C PRO A 197 -1.30 -7.94 2.80
N VAL A 198 -1.29 -8.26 4.09
CA VAL A 198 -0.52 -9.35 4.68
C VAL A 198 -1.31 -10.04 5.81
N GLY A 199 -0.79 -11.17 6.30
CA GLY A 199 -1.14 -11.72 7.61
C GLY A 199 -2.34 -12.67 7.70
N THR A 200 -3.05 -12.92 6.61
CA THR A 200 -4.27 -13.75 6.59
C THR A 200 -4.05 -15.24 6.82
N CYS A 201 -2.81 -15.71 6.76
CA CYS A 201 -2.39 -17.05 7.14
C CYS A 201 -1.15 -16.98 8.03
N LYS A 202 -1.17 -16.09 9.05
CA LYS A 202 0.03 -15.73 9.80
C LYS A 202 0.80 -16.94 10.34
N MET A 203 2.12 -16.88 10.21
CA MET A 203 3.02 -17.80 10.91
C MET A 203 3.07 -17.46 12.40
N GLY A 204 3.27 -18.47 13.26
CA GLY A 204 3.45 -18.23 14.68
C GLY A 204 3.25 -19.48 15.54
N MET A 205 3.42 -19.29 16.85
CA MET A 205 3.28 -20.36 17.83
C MET A 205 1.96 -20.30 18.61
N ASP A 206 1.26 -19.15 18.59
CA ASP A 206 -0.03 -18.95 19.28
C ASP A 206 -1.22 -19.66 18.59
N ASP A 207 -2.36 -19.68 19.27
CA ASP A 207 -3.59 -20.37 18.83
C ASP A 207 -4.22 -19.80 17.56
N MET A 208 -3.83 -18.58 17.15
CA MET A 208 -4.30 -17.93 15.93
C MET A 208 -3.32 -18.11 14.76
N ALA A 209 -2.21 -18.84 14.95
CA ALA A 209 -1.28 -19.14 13.87
C ALA A 209 -1.85 -20.17 12.89
N VAL A 210 -1.63 -19.95 11.60
CA VAL A 210 -2.08 -20.83 10.51
C VAL A 210 -0.95 -21.72 10.01
N VAL A 211 0.27 -21.17 9.95
CA VAL A 211 1.45 -21.93 9.52
C VAL A 211 2.52 -21.97 10.61
N ASP A 212 3.29 -23.05 10.61
CA ASP A 212 4.48 -23.20 11.45
C ASP A 212 5.62 -22.27 10.96
N PRO A 213 6.24 -21.46 11.83
CA PRO A 213 7.26 -20.49 11.41
C PRO A 213 8.58 -21.13 10.93
N ALA A 214 8.89 -22.36 11.36
CA ALA A 214 10.12 -23.05 10.97
C ALA A 214 10.02 -23.73 9.61
N THR A 215 8.81 -24.09 9.17
CA THR A 215 8.57 -24.94 8.00
C THR A 215 7.59 -24.37 6.98
N LEU A 216 6.86 -23.31 7.34
CA LEU A 216 5.71 -22.73 6.62
C LEU A 216 4.59 -23.72 6.31
N LYS A 217 4.58 -24.88 6.97
CA LYS A 217 3.52 -25.88 6.83
C LYS A 217 2.25 -25.41 7.54
N VAL A 218 1.11 -25.67 6.91
CA VAL A 218 -0.20 -25.44 7.53
C VAL A 218 -0.32 -26.34 8.75
N ARG A 219 -0.66 -25.77 9.89
CA ARG A 219 -0.76 -26.51 11.16
C ARG A 219 -1.87 -27.55 11.05
N GLY A 220 -1.59 -28.80 11.42
CA GLY A 220 -2.56 -29.89 11.36
C GLY A 220 -2.86 -30.45 9.97
N VAL A 221 -2.11 -30.06 8.93
CA VAL A 221 -2.26 -30.60 7.56
C VAL A 221 -0.91 -31.01 7.00
N ASP A 222 -0.76 -32.28 6.67
CA ASP A 222 0.45 -32.78 6.04
C ASP A 222 0.55 -32.38 4.56
N GLY A 223 1.77 -32.15 4.09
CA GLY A 223 2.04 -31.86 2.69
C GLY A 223 1.59 -30.48 2.19
N LEU A 224 1.06 -29.61 3.04
CA LEU A 224 0.55 -28.29 2.65
C LEU A 224 1.36 -27.14 3.27
N ARG A 225 1.68 -26.11 2.48
CA ARG A 225 2.38 -24.88 2.91
C ARG A 225 1.69 -23.63 2.34
N VAL A 226 1.91 -22.50 2.99
CA VAL A 226 1.62 -21.16 2.45
C VAL A 226 2.92 -20.38 2.36
N ALA A 227 3.18 -19.75 1.21
CA ALA A 227 4.47 -19.12 0.90
C ALA A 227 4.28 -17.78 0.17
N ASP A 228 3.42 -16.93 0.73
CA ASP A 228 3.16 -15.58 0.22
C ASP A 228 3.04 -14.58 1.40
N ALA A 229 2.65 -13.34 1.11
CA ALA A 229 2.56 -12.29 2.12
C ALA A 229 1.58 -12.58 3.27
N SER A 230 0.62 -13.49 3.08
CA SER A 230 -0.33 -13.88 4.13
C SER A 230 0.33 -14.50 5.35
N VAL A 231 1.57 -15.03 5.24
CA VAL A 231 2.26 -15.63 6.38
C VAL A 231 2.91 -14.60 7.31
N MET A 232 3.03 -13.34 6.91
CA MET A 232 3.67 -12.33 7.75
C MET A 232 2.83 -12.09 9.03
N PRO A 233 3.39 -12.26 10.25
CA PRO A 233 2.62 -12.06 11.48
C PRO A 233 2.28 -10.60 11.73
N LYS A 234 3.12 -9.70 11.22
CA LYS A 234 2.97 -8.25 11.34
C LYS A 234 3.42 -7.59 10.06
N LEU A 235 2.70 -6.55 9.66
CA LEU A 235 3.06 -5.71 8.53
C LEU A 235 4.41 -5.02 8.76
N ILE A 236 5.25 -5.04 7.73
CA ILE A 236 6.57 -4.41 7.75
C ILE A 236 6.46 -2.91 7.42
N GLY A 237 7.41 -2.12 7.90
CA GLY A 237 7.48 -0.70 7.55
C GLY A 237 8.06 -0.50 6.14
N GLY A 238 7.22 -0.60 5.11
CA GLY A 238 7.57 -0.35 3.71
C GLY A 238 6.83 -1.27 2.73
N ASN A 239 7.14 -1.17 1.45
CA ASN A 239 6.44 -1.92 0.40
C ASN A 239 6.67 -3.45 0.53
N THR A 240 5.62 -4.23 0.32
CA THR A 240 5.61 -5.68 0.64
C THR A 240 6.10 -6.58 -0.49
N ASN A 241 6.51 -6.04 -1.65
CA ASN A 241 7.02 -6.86 -2.76
C ASN A 241 8.32 -7.60 -2.38
N ALA A 242 9.33 -6.88 -1.88
CA ALA A 242 10.61 -7.46 -1.48
C ALA A 242 10.48 -8.56 -0.40
N PRO A 243 9.77 -8.36 0.72
CA PRO A 243 9.60 -9.44 1.70
C PRO A 243 8.77 -10.61 1.15
N SER A 244 7.82 -10.39 0.23
CA SER A 244 7.08 -11.49 -0.41
C SER A 244 7.99 -12.37 -1.28
N MET A 245 8.88 -11.76 -2.06
CA MET A 245 9.90 -12.51 -2.81
C MET A 245 10.84 -13.29 -1.88
N MET A 246 11.22 -12.69 -0.74
CA MET A 246 12.05 -13.36 0.26
C MET A 246 11.34 -14.58 0.88
N ILE A 247 10.05 -14.47 1.22
CA ILE A 247 9.24 -15.59 1.69
C ILE A 247 9.21 -16.72 0.67
N GLY A 248 8.98 -16.40 -0.62
CA GLY A 248 9.00 -17.39 -1.70
C GLY A 248 10.35 -18.09 -1.84
N GLN A 249 11.46 -17.34 -1.80
CA GLN A 249 12.81 -17.89 -1.82
C GLN A 249 13.05 -18.81 -0.61
N LYS A 250 12.64 -18.39 0.59
CA LYS A 250 12.84 -19.17 1.81
C LYS A 250 12.03 -20.47 1.79
N ALA A 251 10.80 -20.43 1.32
CA ALA A 251 9.96 -21.61 1.14
C ALA A 251 10.58 -22.60 0.14
N SER A 252 11.14 -22.10 -0.98
CA SER A 252 11.85 -22.93 -1.96
C SER A 252 13.04 -23.67 -1.33
N GLU A 253 13.86 -22.98 -0.53
CA GLU A 253 14.98 -23.61 0.19
C GLU A 253 14.50 -24.70 1.15
N MET A 254 13.42 -24.45 1.90
CA MET A 254 12.82 -25.44 2.81
C MET A 254 12.29 -26.68 2.07
N ILE A 255 11.68 -26.49 0.89
CA ILE A 255 11.14 -27.59 0.08
C ILE A 255 12.27 -28.43 -0.52
N LEU A 256 13.35 -27.79 -0.99
CA LEU A 256 14.51 -28.48 -1.56
C LEU A 256 15.45 -29.09 -0.50
N GLY A 257 15.16 -28.91 0.79
CA GLY A 257 16.01 -29.41 1.88
C GLY A 257 17.34 -28.67 2.03
N ARG A 258 17.44 -27.41 1.52
CA ARG A 258 18.67 -26.61 1.48
C ARG A 258 18.84 -25.67 2.69
N GLY A 259 18.31 -26.06 3.86
CA GLY A 259 18.30 -25.19 5.05
C GLY A 259 19.68 -24.97 5.66
N ALA A 260 20.04 -23.68 5.88
CA ALA A 260 21.08 -23.10 6.77
C ALA A 260 22.51 -23.69 6.80
N ASN A 261 22.82 -24.75 6.08
CA ASN A 261 24.18 -25.19 5.79
C ASN A 261 24.60 -24.54 4.47
N GLY A 262 24.90 -23.25 4.53
CA GLY A 262 25.49 -22.53 3.42
C GLY A 262 26.96 -22.90 3.25
N GLU A 263 27.24 -23.99 2.53
CA GLU A 263 28.43 -24.03 1.68
C GLU A 263 27.96 -23.71 0.26
N ARG A 264 28.24 -22.48 -0.17
CA ARG A 264 28.37 -22.12 -1.58
C ARG A 264 29.84 -21.98 -1.89
#